data_AF-A0A2D6TU84-F1
#
_entry.id   AF-A0A2D6TU84-F1
#
_cell.length_a   1.000
_cell.length_b   1.000
_cell.length_c   1.000
_cell.angle_alpha   90.00
_cell.angle_beta   90.00
_cell.angle_gamma   90.00
#
_symmetry.space_group_name_H-M   'P 1'
#
loop_
_entity.id
_entity.type
_entity.pdbx_description
1 polymer ?
#
loop_
_entity_poly.entity_id
_entity_poly.type
_entity_poly.pdbx_seq_one_letter_code
_entity_poly.pdbx_strand_id
1 'polypeptide(L)'
;MTDADAALRPLTQDELDKIIKNHAMYSEGSVGGSRAVLTHHDLSKLNFRGANLSGADFSHSRFSQSDMEGADFSNAVFFGCDLRNANLKQAKLNRADFRGAQLIGADLRGADLNKADLRQGQVMTFTKSKSNGADKYSGKTLFIGAHMSEANLKGIRASDADFTDADLSAVLLQDADLKNAKFIGANLSDSDLSGAVLTKANLDGAIIAGTTFANNERGGLNLDNTVTDDPINSAITHSAKDLKGLLLAHVEWIESAGKAGTQLNLNGLDLRSLTTLNTIPLTACSAQEAIFIGMNMRSMHLQSAHLEKSDFRDCKLDKTDMRGSHFNNSNFMRAQLKGVKACPLKVGKGEIVTDMRKCNFKYANFENADLRNVDFRESDLSFANFSGANLTGAQFSGATMTDVLSKNAQIDDDSLSFFV
;
A
#
# COMPACT_ATOMS: atom_id res chain seq x y z
N MET A 1 -18.48 34.08 -30.11
CA MET A 1 -17.50 32.99 -30.28
C MET A 1 -17.25 32.43 -28.90
N THR A 2 -17.70 31.21 -28.64
CA THR A 2 -17.63 30.54 -27.33
C THR A 2 -16.44 29.59 -27.34
N ASP A 3 -15.55 29.71 -26.34
CA ASP A 3 -14.28 28.98 -26.12
C ASP A 3 -14.39 27.44 -25.98
N ALA A 4 -15.48 26.81 -26.41
CA ALA A 4 -15.68 25.37 -26.26
C ALA A 4 -14.81 24.51 -27.20
N ASP A 5 -14.00 25.12 -28.06
CA ASP A 5 -13.14 24.45 -29.05
C ASP A 5 -11.82 25.20 -29.30
N ALA A 6 -11.35 26.02 -28.35
CA ALA A 6 -9.98 26.52 -28.41
C ALA A 6 -9.03 25.31 -28.30
N ALA A 7 -8.42 24.91 -29.41
CA ALA A 7 -7.48 23.80 -29.45
C ALA A 7 -6.40 24.02 -28.38
N LEU A 8 -6.28 23.07 -27.44
CA LEU A 8 -5.22 23.07 -26.42
C LEU A 8 -3.87 23.24 -27.12
N ARG A 9 -3.00 24.10 -26.58
CA ARG A 9 -1.66 24.30 -27.14
C ARG A 9 -0.83 23.02 -26.92
N PRO A 10 -0.34 22.33 -27.96
CA PRO A 10 0.56 21.20 -27.79
C PRO A 10 1.94 21.65 -27.31
N LEU A 11 2.54 20.89 -26.38
CA LEU A 11 3.96 21.00 -26.03
C LEU A 11 4.79 19.97 -26.77
N THR A 12 6.01 20.36 -27.13
CA THR A 12 7.05 19.41 -27.52
C THR A 12 7.76 18.85 -26.29
N GLN A 13 8.44 17.70 -26.43
CA GLN A 13 9.26 17.14 -25.35
C GLN A 13 10.37 18.11 -24.93
N ASP A 14 11.02 18.79 -25.89
CA ASP A 14 12.07 19.78 -25.59
C ASP A 14 11.57 20.97 -24.77
N GLU A 15 10.34 21.43 -25.01
CA GLU A 15 9.71 22.46 -24.18
C GLU A 15 9.43 21.93 -22.78
N LEU A 16 8.88 20.72 -22.68
CA LEU A 16 8.59 20.08 -21.41
C LEU A 16 9.87 19.87 -20.58
N ASP A 17 10.94 19.38 -21.18
CA ASP A 17 12.21 19.12 -20.49
C ASP A 17 12.82 20.39 -19.90
N LYS A 18 12.70 21.52 -20.62
CA LYS A 18 13.12 22.84 -20.10
C LYS A 18 12.27 23.25 -18.90
N ILE A 19 10.97 22.99 -18.95
CA ILE A 19 10.05 23.33 -17.85
C ILE A 19 10.32 22.43 -16.64
N ILE A 20 10.54 21.12 -16.84
CA ILE A 20 10.93 20.19 -15.77
C ILE A 20 12.23 20.64 -15.11
N LYS A 21 13.23 21.03 -15.92
CA LYS A 21 14.51 21.54 -15.39
C LYS A 21 14.31 22.81 -14.56
N ASN A 22 13.52 23.77 -15.05
CA ASN A 22 13.25 25.01 -14.33
C ASN A 22 12.44 24.76 -13.04
N HIS A 23 11.53 23.78 -13.06
CA HIS A 23 10.77 23.39 -11.89
C HIS A 23 11.64 22.70 -10.84
N ALA A 24 12.54 21.81 -11.24
CA ALA A 24 13.50 21.20 -10.32
C ALA A 24 14.34 22.27 -9.61
N MET A 25 14.85 23.25 -10.37
CA MET A 25 15.57 24.40 -9.78
C MET A 25 14.69 25.20 -8.82
N TYR A 26 13.40 25.39 -9.13
CA TYR A 26 12.45 26.06 -8.23
C TYR A 26 12.28 25.30 -6.92
N SER A 27 12.09 23.98 -6.99
CA SER A 27 11.90 23.12 -5.81
C SER A 27 13.15 23.05 -4.92
N GLU A 28 14.33 23.28 -5.50
CA GLU A 28 15.60 23.39 -4.78
C GLU A 28 15.90 24.82 -4.27
N GLY A 29 15.09 25.82 -4.63
CA GLY A 29 15.34 27.23 -4.29
C GLY A 29 16.48 27.88 -5.07
N SER A 30 16.87 27.29 -6.22
CA SER A 30 17.97 27.75 -7.06
C SER A 30 17.58 28.95 -7.93
N VAL A 31 18.55 29.84 -8.19
CA VAL A 31 18.36 31.03 -9.04
C VAL A 31 17.94 30.63 -10.45
N GLY A 32 16.91 31.29 -10.98
CA GLY A 32 16.37 31.00 -12.31
C GLY A 32 15.34 29.86 -12.35
N GLY A 33 15.04 29.24 -11.20
CA GLY A 33 13.95 28.27 -11.09
C GLY A 33 12.57 28.93 -11.25
N SER A 34 11.66 28.22 -11.90
CA SER A 34 10.25 28.63 -12.00
C SER A 34 9.30 27.44 -11.80
N ARG A 35 8.20 27.68 -11.08
CA ARG A 35 7.15 26.68 -10.90
C ARG A 35 6.54 26.31 -12.26
N ALA A 36 6.25 25.03 -12.48
CA ALA A 36 5.59 24.56 -13.69
C ALA A 36 4.11 24.92 -13.61
N VAL A 37 3.67 25.78 -14.52
CA VAL A 37 2.28 26.16 -14.71
C VAL A 37 1.94 25.84 -16.17
N LEU A 38 1.30 24.69 -16.34
CA LEU A 38 1.01 24.05 -17.61
C LEU A 38 -0.50 23.86 -17.75
N THR A 39 -1.29 24.90 -17.45
CA THR A 39 -2.76 24.89 -17.59
C THR A 39 -3.19 24.99 -19.04
N HIS A 40 -4.25 24.30 -19.46
CA HIS A 40 -4.81 24.34 -20.83
C HIS A 40 -3.81 23.95 -21.95
N HIS A 41 -2.96 22.97 -21.69
CA HIS A 41 -2.00 22.43 -22.66
C HIS A 41 -2.34 21.01 -23.10
N ASP A 42 -1.95 20.65 -24.32
CA ASP A 42 -1.91 19.26 -24.77
C ASP A 42 -0.51 18.71 -24.49
N LEU A 43 -0.45 17.83 -23.49
CA LEU A 43 0.73 17.13 -22.99
C LEU A 43 0.68 15.63 -23.34
N SER A 44 -0.24 15.23 -24.24
CA SER A 44 -0.47 13.84 -24.62
C SER A 44 0.80 13.20 -25.18
N LYS A 45 1.05 11.94 -24.80
CA LYS A 45 2.17 11.12 -25.28
C LYS A 45 3.57 11.65 -24.92
N LEU A 46 3.67 12.67 -24.08
CA LEU A 46 4.95 13.17 -23.59
C LEU A 46 5.48 12.28 -22.44
N ASN A 47 6.80 12.36 -22.24
CA ASN A 47 7.51 11.63 -21.21
C ASN A 47 7.81 12.53 -20.01
N PHE A 48 7.31 12.12 -18.84
CA PHE A 48 7.48 12.73 -17.53
C PHE A 48 8.19 11.78 -16.54
N ARG A 49 8.71 10.63 -16.99
CA ARG A 49 9.25 9.58 -16.11
C ARG A 49 10.23 10.13 -15.08
N GLY A 50 9.97 9.87 -13.80
CA GLY A 50 10.81 10.31 -12.69
C GLY A 50 10.94 11.83 -12.51
N ALA A 51 10.20 12.66 -13.26
CA ALA A 51 10.29 14.11 -13.17
C ALA A 51 9.81 14.61 -11.81
N ASN A 52 10.50 15.60 -11.24
CA ASN A 52 9.97 16.35 -10.10
C ASN A 52 9.10 17.49 -10.64
N LEU A 53 7.79 17.39 -10.41
CA LEU A 53 6.75 18.37 -10.74
C LEU A 53 5.82 18.57 -9.53
N SER A 54 6.38 18.47 -8.33
CA SER A 54 5.65 18.64 -7.07
C SER A 54 5.04 20.03 -6.97
N GLY A 55 3.75 20.09 -6.66
CA GLY A 55 2.99 21.32 -6.62
C GLY A 55 2.82 22.00 -7.98
N ALA A 56 3.11 21.37 -9.12
CA ALA A 56 2.81 21.96 -10.43
C ALA A 56 1.28 22.14 -10.65
N ASP A 57 0.91 23.06 -11.54
CA ASP A 57 -0.49 23.29 -11.93
C ASP A 57 -0.72 22.88 -13.38
N PHE A 58 -1.59 21.88 -13.58
CA PHE A 58 -1.94 21.33 -14.88
C PHE A 58 -3.41 21.51 -15.22
N SER A 59 -4.14 22.36 -14.50
CA SER A 59 -5.60 22.49 -14.62
C SER A 59 -6.05 22.55 -16.08
N HIS A 60 -7.04 21.71 -16.42
CA HIS A 60 -7.63 21.59 -17.76
C HIS A 60 -6.68 21.14 -18.89
N SER A 61 -5.55 20.51 -18.56
CA SER A 61 -4.63 19.95 -19.56
C SER A 61 -4.92 18.49 -19.92
N ARG A 62 -4.38 18.05 -21.05
CA ARG A 62 -4.53 16.68 -21.55
C ARG A 62 -3.21 15.92 -21.46
N PHE A 63 -3.24 14.75 -20.85
CA PHE A 63 -2.13 13.80 -20.64
C PHE A 63 -2.43 12.42 -21.27
N SER A 64 -3.31 12.37 -22.25
CA SER A 64 -3.74 11.10 -22.83
C SER A 64 -2.52 10.34 -23.36
N GLN A 65 -2.34 9.09 -22.89
CA GLN A 65 -1.22 8.21 -23.27
C GLN A 65 0.18 8.74 -22.90
N SER A 66 0.31 9.69 -21.98
CA SER A 66 1.61 10.18 -21.50
C SER A 66 2.28 9.17 -20.56
N ASP A 67 3.60 9.13 -20.57
CA ASP A 67 4.38 8.29 -19.64
C ASP A 67 4.80 9.11 -18.42
N MET A 68 4.22 8.82 -17.27
CA MET A 68 4.35 9.56 -16.02
C MET A 68 4.85 8.66 -14.87
N GLU A 69 5.47 7.53 -15.22
CA GLU A 69 5.92 6.53 -14.25
C GLU A 69 7.00 7.07 -13.32
N GLY A 70 6.83 6.83 -12.01
CA GLY A 70 7.78 7.23 -10.97
C GLY A 70 7.92 8.75 -10.76
N ALA A 71 7.16 9.57 -11.49
CA ALA A 71 7.22 11.01 -11.37
C ALA A 71 6.67 11.51 -10.03
N ASP A 72 7.20 12.63 -9.54
CA ASP A 72 6.75 13.29 -8.33
C ASP A 72 5.80 14.44 -8.66
N PHE A 73 4.50 14.21 -8.44
CA PHE A 73 3.43 15.20 -8.55
C PHE A 73 2.78 15.46 -7.19
N SER A 74 3.52 15.31 -6.09
CA SER A 74 3.03 15.58 -4.75
C SER A 74 2.41 16.98 -4.69
N ASN A 75 1.17 17.11 -4.21
CA ASN A 75 0.42 18.37 -4.14
C ASN A 75 0.15 19.07 -5.50
N ALA A 76 0.32 18.39 -6.63
CA ALA A 76 0.01 18.97 -7.94
C ALA A 76 -1.50 19.12 -8.17
N VAL A 77 -1.88 20.02 -9.09
CA VAL A 77 -3.28 20.26 -9.47
C VAL A 77 -3.55 19.65 -10.84
N PHE A 78 -4.39 18.63 -10.87
CA PHE A 78 -4.93 17.96 -12.06
C PHE A 78 -6.43 18.24 -12.26
N PHE A 79 -6.92 19.37 -11.74
CA PHE A 79 -8.33 19.75 -11.83
C PHE A 79 -8.83 19.73 -13.28
N GLY A 80 -9.85 18.90 -13.55
CA GLY A 80 -10.44 18.78 -14.89
C GLY A 80 -9.50 18.26 -15.98
N CYS A 81 -8.40 17.59 -15.64
CA CYS A 81 -7.46 17.03 -16.63
C CYS A 81 -8.01 15.79 -17.33
N ASP A 82 -7.54 15.54 -18.55
CA ASP A 82 -7.74 14.27 -19.25
C ASP A 82 -6.49 13.40 -19.13
N LEU A 83 -6.52 12.39 -18.27
CA LEU A 83 -5.41 11.45 -17.99
C LEU A 83 -5.71 10.05 -18.54
N ARG A 84 -6.61 9.93 -19.52
CA ARG A 84 -7.02 8.62 -20.05
C ARG A 84 -5.83 7.86 -20.63
N ASN A 85 -5.68 6.60 -20.25
CA ASN A 85 -4.59 5.73 -20.66
C ASN A 85 -3.17 6.26 -20.34
N ALA A 86 -3.03 7.21 -19.41
CA ALA A 86 -1.71 7.64 -18.93
C ALA A 86 -1.06 6.53 -18.08
N ASN A 87 0.27 6.41 -18.18
CA ASN A 87 1.06 5.53 -17.31
C ASN A 87 1.49 6.30 -16.06
N LEU A 88 0.87 6.05 -14.92
CA LEU A 88 1.13 6.67 -13.62
C LEU A 88 1.70 5.67 -12.60
N LYS A 89 2.24 4.54 -13.06
CA LYS A 89 2.85 3.53 -12.18
C LYS A 89 3.86 4.17 -11.24
N GLN A 90 3.80 3.79 -9.96
CA GLN A 90 4.76 4.25 -8.94
C GLN A 90 4.88 5.79 -8.82
N ALA A 91 3.96 6.57 -9.41
CA ALA A 91 3.99 8.02 -9.33
C ALA A 91 3.64 8.48 -7.91
N LYS A 92 4.25 9.57 -7.45
CA LYS A 92 3.90 10.21 -6.18
C LYS A 92 2.84 11.27 -6.44
N LEU A 93 1.64 11.03 -5.95
CA LEU A 93 0.43 11.83 -6.15
C LEU A 93 -0.20 12.23 -4.80
N ASN A 94 0.55 12.12 -3.70
CA ASN A 94 0.04 12.39 -2.36
C ASN A 94 -0.48 13.84 -2.30
N ARG A 95 -1.72 13.99 -1.81
CA ARG A 95 -2.45 15.27 -1.75
C ARG A 95 -2.66 15.99 -3.08
N ALA A 96 -2.50 15.31 -4.22
CA ALA A 96 -2.82 15.90 -5.52
C ALA A 96 -4.35 16.10 -5.68
N ASP A 97 -4.72 17.13 -6.41
CA ASP A 97 -6.12 17.47 -6.71
C ASP A 97 -6.52 16.94 -8.10
N PHE A 98 -7.25 15.84 -8.13
CA PHE A 98 -7.80 15.21 -9.34
C PHE A 98 -9.30 15.49 -9.52
N ARG A 99 -9.86 16.51 -8.85
CA ARG A 99 -11.29 16.79 -8.97
C ARG A 99 -11.69 17.00 -10.43
N GLY A 100 -12.61 16.17 -10.91
CA GLY A 100 -13.07 16.21 -12.31
C GLY A 100 -12.09 15.68 -13.34
N ALA A 101 -10.96 15.11 -12.94
CA ALA A 101 -10.03 14.48 -13.86
C ALA A 101 -10.59 13.16 -14.44
N GLN A 102 -10.22 12.84 -15.68
CA GLN A 102 -10.60 11.58 -16.34
C GLN A 102 -9.46 10.56 -16.30
N LEU A 103 -9.65 9.46 -15.57
CA LEU A 103 -8.63 8.41 -15.37
C LEU A 103 -8.97 7.08 -16.07
N ILE A 104 -9.94 7.07 -16.98
CA ILE A 104 -10.38 5.83 -17.67
C ILE A 104 -9.18 5.20 -18.39
N GLY A 105 -8.88 3.94 -18.08
CA GLY A 105 -7.76 3.19 -18.66
C GLY A 105 -6.36 3.60 -18.16
N ALA A 106 -6.24 4.56 -17.23
CA ALA A 106 -4.95 4.91 -16.64
C ALA A 106 -4.39 3.78 -15.79
N ASP A 107 -3.06 3.66 -15.76
CA ASP A 107 -2.32 2.66 -14.99
C ASP A 107 -1.65 3.32 -13.78
N LEU A 108 -2.22 3.17 -12.59
CA LEU A 108 -1.74 3.72 -11.32
C LEU A 108 -1.17 2.62 -10.40
N ARG A 109 -0.66 1.52 -10.96
CA ARG A 109 -0.12 0.43 -10.14
C ARG A 109 1.01 0.91 -9.22
N GLY A 110 0.87 0.66 -7.93
CA GLY A 110 1.82 1.10 -6.89
C GLY A 110 1.95 2.62 -6.73
N ALA A 111 1.09 3.45 -7.32
CA ALA A 111 1.15 4.90 -7.14
C ALA A 111 0.77 5.31 -5.71
N ASP A 112 1.32 6.41 -5.21
CA ASP A 112 0.97 7.00 -3.92
C ASP A 112 -0.06 8.12 -4.10
N LEU A 113 -1.34 7.84 -3.90
CA LEU A 113 -2.46 8.79 -3.88
C LEU A 113 -2.94 9.11 -2.45
N ASN A 114 -2.11 8.92 -1.43
CA ASN A 114 -2.53 9.18 -0.05
C ASN A 114 -3.09 10.62 0.09
N LYS A 115 -4.30 10.73 0.63
CA LYS A 115 -5.02 12.01 0.81
C LYS A 115 -5.27 12.80 -0.48
N ALA A 116 -5.20 12.17 -1.66
CA ALA A 116 -5.56 12.81 -2.92
C ALA A 116 -7.09 13.03 -3.01
N ASP A 117 -7.51 14.04 -3.76
CA ASP A 117 -8.92 14.35 -3.99
C ASP A 117 -9.32 13.97 -5.42
N LEU A 118 -10.00 12.83 -5.58
CA LEU A 118 -10.48 12.30 -6.87
C LEU A 118 -12.01 12.43 -7.01
N ARG A 119 -12.65 13.30 -6.22
CA ARG A 119 -14.10 13.50 -6.33
C ARG A 119 -14.49 13.84 -7.77
N GLN A 120 -15.69 13.42 -8.16
CA GLN A 120 -16.26 13.92 -9.41
C GLN A 120 -16.27 15.45 -9.36
N GLY A 121 -15.66 16.07 -10.36
CA GLY A 121 -15.70 17.51 -10.50
C GLY A 121 -17.13 17.90 -10.79
N GLN A 122 -17.72 18.72 -9.92
CA GLN A 122 -18.91 19.47 -10.31
C GLN A 122 -18.44 20.51 -11.31
N VAL A 123 -18.48 20.17 -12.60
CA VAL A 123 -18.31 21.19 -13.64
C VAL A 123 -19.54 22.08 -13.53
N MET A 124 -19.39 23.26 -12.90
CA MET A 124 -20.29 24.39 -13.07
C MET A 124 -20.29 24.76 -14.55
N THR A 125 -21.13 24.08 -15.33
CA THR A 125 -21.27 24.29 -16.75
C THR A 125 -22.18 25.50 -16.96
N PHE A 126 -21.61 26.65 -17.34
CA PHE A 126 -22.38 27.79 -17.88
C PHE A 126 -22.96 27.51 -19.27
N THR A 127 -22.71 26.32 -19.82
CA THR A 127 -23.33 25.83 -21.05
C THR A 127 -23.77 24.41 -20.82
N LYS A 128 -25.07 24.14 -20.99
CA LYS A 128 -25.62 22.79 -21.15
C LYS A 128 -25.02 22.16 -22.42
N SER A 129 -23.75 21.78 -22.39
CA SER A 129 -23.33 20.65 -23.19
C SER A 129 -23.87 19.44 -22.43
N LYS A 130 -25.01 18.92 -22.90
CA LYS A 130 -25.34 17.54 -22.58
C LYS A 130 -24.11 16.74 -22.98
N SER A 131 -23.42 16.12 -22.02
CA SER A 131 -22.57 14.97 -22.31
C SER A 131 -23.50 13.83 -22.73
N ASN A 132 -24.09 13.97 -23.93
CA ASN A 132 -24.91 12.99 -24.61
C ASN A 132 -24.02 11.93 -25.29
N GLY A 133 -22.74 11.87 -24.95
CA GLY A 133 -21.91 10.71 -25.14
C GLY A 133 -21.97 9.87 -23.88
N ALA A 134 -22.66 8.74 -23.93
CA ALA A 134 -22.13 7.54 -23.31
C ALA A 134 -20.78 7.29 -24.01
N ASP A 135 -19.75 8.00 -23.57
CA ASP A 135 -18.53 8.10 -24.34
C ASP A 135 -17.87 6.73 -24.39
N LYS A 136 -17.59 6.33 -25.62
CA LYS A 136 -17.19 5.02 -26.15
C LYS A 136 -15.79 4.58 -25.68
N TYR A 137 -15.34 5.04 -24.53
CA TYR A 137 -14.04 4.75 -23.96
C TYR A 137 -14.17 3.62 -22.95
N SER A 138 -13.91 2.42 -23.43
CA SER A 138 -13.70 1.22 -22.61
C SER A 138 -12.27 1.24 -22.10
N GLY A 139 -12.07 1.20 -20.79
CA GLY A 139 -10.74 1.11 -20.21
C GLY A 139 -10.82 0.86 -18.73
N LYS A 140 -10.20 -0.22 -18.27
CA LYS A 140 -10.11 -0.54 -16.85
C LYS A 140 -9.03 0.32 -16.21
N THR A 141 -9.40 1.20 -15.27
CA THR A 141 -8.41 1.92 -14.46
C THR A 141 -7.78 0.95 -13.46
N LEU A 142 -6.45 0.94 -13.39
CA LEU A 142 -5.69 0.02 -12.53
C LEU A 142 -5.09 0.77 -11.35
N PHE A 143 -5.50 0.40 -10.14
CA PHE A 143 -4.97 0.86 -8.86
C PHE A 143 -4.31 -0.29 -8.08
N ILE A 144 -3.83 -1.35 -8.78
CA ILE A 144 -3.30 -2.55 -8.12
C ILE A 144 -2.09 -2.14 -7.25
N GLY A 145 -2.18 -2.43 -5.95
CA GLY A 145 -1.15 -2.05 -4.98
C GLY A 145 -0.98 -0.56 -4.72
N ALA A 146 -1.88 0.30 -5.21
CA ALA A 146 -1.79 1.73 -4.98
C ALA A 146 -1.98 2.07 -3.48
N HIS A 147 -1.25 3.08 -3.00
CA HIS A 147 -1.43 3.63 -1.66
C HIS A 147 -2.45 4.77 -1.75
N MET A 148 -3.64 4.60 -1.20
CA MET A 148 -4.76 5.52 -1.33
C MET A 148 -5.42 5.82 0.02
N SER A 149 -4.66 5.66 1.12
CA SER A 149 -5.17 5.91 2.46
C SER A 149 -5.69 7.34 2.59
N GLU A 150 -6.86 7.50 3.22
CA GLU A 150 -7.54 8.78 3.42
C GLU A 150 -7.86 9.56 2.12
N ALA A 151 -7.81 8.94 0.94
CA ALA A 151 -8.16 9.60 -0.31
C ALA A 151 -9.68 9.87 -0.40
N ASN A 152 -10.07 10.93 -1.13
CA ASN A 152 -11.47 11.28 -1.33
C ASN A 152 -11.93 10.89 -2.73
N LEU A 153 -12.72 9.82 -2.82
CA LEU A 153 -13.30 9.27 -4.04
C LEU A 153 -14.83 9.39 -4.05
N LYS A 154 -15.40 10.33 -3.28
CA LYS A 154 -16.86 10.50 -3.20
C LYS A 154 -17.47 10.73 -4.59
N GLY A 155 -18.49 9.93 -4.91
CA GLY A 155 -19.24 9.97 -6.15
C GLY A 155 -18.48 9.47 -7.38
N ILE A 156 -17.28 8.91 -7.23
CA ILE A 156 -16.45 8.52 -8.38
C ILE A 156 -17.16 7.50 -9.27
N ARG A 157 -16.91 7.59 -10.59
CA ARG A 157 -17.28 6.54 -11.55
C ARG A 157 -16.09 5.62 -11.78
N ALA A 158 -16.05 4.51 -11.05
CA ALA A 158 -14.96 3.54 -11.08
C ALA A 158 -15.51 2.12 -11.32
N SER A 159 -16.56 2.00 -12.13
CA SER A 159 -17.04 0.70 -12.61
C SER A 159 -15.90 -0.05 -13.29
N ASP A 160 -15.82 -1.35 -13.03
CA ASP A 160 -14.80 -2.27 -13.51
C ASP A 160 -13.37 -1.98 -13.03
N ALA A 161 -13.10 -0.94 -12.21
CA ALA A 161 -11.74 -0.61 -11.76
C ALA A 161 -11.07 -1.75 -10.95
N ASP A 162 -9.73 -1.80 -10.97
CA ASP A 162 -8.94 -2.79 -10.23
C ASP A 162 -8.21 -2.17 -9.05
N PHE A 163 -8.65 -2.44 -7.83
CA PHE A 163 -8.02 -2.07 -6.57
C PHE A 163 -7.36 -3.26 -5.87
N THR A 164 -7.01 -4.34 -6.60
CA THR A 164 -6.37 -5.53 -6.01
C THR A 164 -5.13 -5.13 -5.20
N ASP A 165 -5.00 -5.63 -3.98
CA ASP A 165 -3.93 -5.35 -3.02
C ASP A 165 -3.75 -3.86 -2.61
N ALA A 166 -4.62 -2.93 -3.05
CA ALA A 166 -4.50 -1.52 -2.74
C ALA A 166 -4.71 -1.23 -1.24
N ASP A 167 -4.03 -0.20 -0.72
CA ASP A 167 -4.32 0.38 0.59
C ASP A 167 -5.37 1.47 0.43
N LEU A 168 -6.60 1.18 0.81
CA LEU A 168 -7.76 2.07 0.80
C LEU A 168 -8.23 2.37 2.23
N SER A 169 -7.34 2.26 3.23
CA SER A 169 -7.69 2.53 4.62
C SER A 169 -8.20 3.97 4.80
N ALA A 170 -9.32 4.12 5.51
CA ALA A 170 -10.01 5.40 5.72
C ALA A 170 -10.39 6.17 4.43
N VAL A 171 -10.54 5.47 3.30
CA VAL A 171 -10.95 6.11 2.03
C VAL A 171 -12.43 6.54 2.07
N LEU A 172 -12.75 7.64 1.41
CA LEU A 172 -14.14 8.12 1.26
C LEU A 172 -14.68 7.71 -0.12
N LEU A 173 -15.60 6.74 -0.15
CA LEU A 173 -16.20 6.17 -1.36
C LEU A 173 -17.73 6.36 -1.38
N GLN A 174 -18.26 7.36 -0.67
CA GLN A 174 -19.70 7.55 -0.61
C GLN A 174 -20.25 7.82 -2.00
N ASP A 175 -21.43 7.28 -2.30
CA ASP A 175 -22.12 7.46 -3.58
C ASP A 175 -21.31 7.03 -4.83
N ALA A 176 -20.22 6.25 -4.66
CA ALA A 176 -19.38 5.81 -5.76
C ALA A 176 -20.04 4.71 -6.61
N ASP A 177 -19.86 4.77 -7.94
CA ASP A 177 -20.18 3.67 -8.84
C ASP A 177 -18.98 2.71 -8.91
N LEU A 178 -19.12 1.54 -8.28
CA LEU A 178 -18.10 0.50 -8.15
C LEU A 178 -18.59 -0.84 -8.71
N LYS A 179 -19.53 -0.84 -9.67
CA LYS A 179 -20.01 -2.06 -10.32
C LYS A 179 -18.84 -2.87 -10.89
N ASN A 180 -18.81 -4.18 -10.64
CA ASN A 180 -17.76 -5.10 -11.08
C ASN A 180 -16.32 -4.74 -10.63
N ALA A 181 -16.13 -3.77 -9.73
CA ALA A 181 -14.80 -3.39 -9.29
C ALA A 181 -14.14 -4.53 -8.48
N LYS A 182 -12.81 -4.65 -8.57
CA LYS A 182 -12.03 -5.64 -7.83
C LYS A 182 -11.33 -5.00 -6.65
N PHE A 183 -11.44 -5.60 -5.48
CA PHE A 183 -10.81 -5.20 -4.22
C PHE A 183 -10.11 -6.40 -3.56
N ILE A 184 -9.66 -7.37 -4.37
CA ILE A 184 -9.10 -8.63 -3.86
C ILE A 184 -7.86 -8.31 -3.00
N GLY A 185 -7.84 -8.74 -1.74
CA GLY A 185 -6.75 -8.46 -0.81
C GLY A 185 -6.54 -6.98 -0.42
N ALA A 186 -7.42 -6.08 -0.86
CA ALA A 186 -7.32 -4.66 -0.55
C ALA A 186 -7.58 -4.38 0.94
N ASN A 187 -6.99 -3.32 1.48
CA ASN A 187 -7.31 -2.84 2.82
C ASN A 187 -8.33 -1.70 2.74
N LEU A 188 -9.58 -1.94 3.15
CA LEU A 188 -10.66 -0.97 3.22
C LEU A 188 -10.98 -0.58 4.68
N SER A 189 -10.08 -0.86 5.63
CA SER A 189 -10.35 -0.61 7.05
C SER A 189 -10.74 0.84 7.31
N ASP A 190 -11.76 1.07 8.15
CA ASP A 190 -12.26 2.42 8.49
C ASP A 190 -12.73 3.27 7.31
N SER A 191 -12.96 2.69 6.13
CA SER A 191 -13.47 3.40 4.95
C SER A 191 -14.99 3.63 5.00
N ASP A 192 -15.50 4.53 4.16
CA ASP A 192 -16.93 4.82 4.05
C ASP A 192 -17.45 4.57 2.62
N LEU A 193 -18.21 3.49 2.45
CA LEU A 193 -18.90 3.11 1.21
C LEU A 193 -20.42 3.38 1.28
N SER A 194 -20.85 4.37 2.07
CA SER A 194 -22.26 4.73 2.18
C SER A 194 -22.84 5.16 0.83
N GLY A 195 -23.96 4.58 0.40
CA GLY A 195 -24.58 4.90 -0.90
C GLY A 195 -23.83 4.36 -2.13
N ALA A 196 -22.73 3.63 -1.95
CA ALA A 196 -21.97 3.09 -3.08
C ALA A 196 -22.74 1.97 -3.81
N VAL A 197 -22.49 1.85 -5.12
CA VAL A 197 -23.02 0.77 -5.96
C VAL A 197 -21.95 -0.30 -6.13
N LEU A 198 -22.08 -1.41 -5.41
CA LEU A 198 -21.13 -2.53 -5.34
C LEU A 198 -21.63 -3.79 -6.07
N THR A 199 -22.64 -3.66 -6.94
CA THR A 199 -23.19 -4.79 -7.68
C THR A 199 -22.07 -5.53 -8.45
N LYS A 200 -21.92 -6.83 -8.16
CA LYS A 200 -20.87 -7.73 -8.69
C LYS A 200 -19.42 -7.32 -8.40
N ALA A 201 -19.19 -6.41 -7.46
CA ALA A 201 -17.82 -6.14 -7.01
C ALA A 201 -17.24 -7.37 -6.28
N ASN A 202 -15.92 -7.47 -6.22
CA ASN A 202 -15.22 -8.59 -5.60
C ASN A 202 -14.27 -8.13 -4.50
N LEU A 203 -14.59 -8.42 -3.24
CA LEU A 203 -13.79 -8.08 -2.06
C LEU A 203 -13.11 -9.33 -1.45
N ASP A 204 -12.88 -10.38 -2.24
CA ASP A 204 -12.23 -11.61 -1.74
C ASP A 204 -10.92 -11.32 -0.99
N GLY A 205 -10.83 -11.78 0.26
CA GLY A 205 -9.66 -11.57 1.11
C GLY A 205 -9.42 -10.12 1.57
N ALA A 206 -10.31 -9.18 1.26
CA ALA A 206 -10.15 -7.77 1.65
C ALA A 206 -10.31 -7.58 3.17
N ILE A 207 -9.66 -6.56 3.71
CA ILE A 207 -9.86 -6.13 5.11
C ILE A 207 -10.92 -5.05 5.12
N ILE A 208 -12.06 -5.30 5.76
CA ILE A 208 -13.22 -4.40 5.85
C ILE A 208 -13.65 -4.12 7.30
N ALA A 209 -12.75 -4.31 8.27
CA ALA A 209 -12.98 -3.93 9.66
C ALA A 209 -13.18 -2.41 9.78
N GLY A 210 -14.20 -1.97 10.49
CA GLY A 210 -14.56 -0.55 10.62
C GLY A 210 -15.16 0.08 9.36
N THR A 211 -15.33 -0.67 8.26
CA THR A 211 -15.88 -0.14 7.01
C THR A 211 -17.38 0.17 7.15
N THR A 212 -17.78 1.39 6.80
CA THR A 212 -19.19 1.79 6.78
C THR A 212 -19.85 1.42 5.46
N PHE A 213 -21.01 0.79 5.58
CA PHE A 213 -21.70 0.11 4.48
C PHE A 213 -23.19 0.54 4.41
N ALA A 214 -23.53 1.77 4.78
CA ALA A 214 -24.92 2.23 4.84
C ALA A 214 -25.53 2.44 3.44
N ASN A 215 -26.79 2.03 3.25
CA ASN A 215 -27.59 2.35 2.05
C ASN A 215 -26.94 2.03 0.69
N ASN A 216 -26.17 0.94 0.57
CA ASN A 216 -25.49 0.56 -0.67
C ASN A 216 -26.21 -0.57 -1.43
N GLU A 217 -25.90 -0.68 -2.72
CA GLU A 217 -26.36 -1.77 -3.58
C GLU A 217 -25.30 -2.87 -3.65
N ARG A 218 -25.62 -4.11 -3.25
CA ARG A 218 -24.64 -5.21 -3.16
C ARG A 218 -25.01 -6.47 -3.95
N GLY A 219 -25.83 -6.34 -5.00
CA GLY A 219 -26.29 -7.49 -5.77
C GLY A 219 -25.11 -8.29 -6.35
N GLY A 220 -24.89 -9.53 -5.89
CA GLY A 220 -23.77 -10.37 -6.35
C GLY A 220 -22.38 -9.93 -5.88
N LEU A 221 -22.29 -9.12 -4.82
CA LEU A 221 -21.03 -8.78 -4.17
C LEU A 221 -20.35 -10.04 -3.63
N ASN A 222 -19.07 -10.26 -3.95
CA ASN A 222 -18.26 -11.31 -3.34
C ASN A 222 -17.58 -10.79 -2.06
N LEU A 223 -17.79 -11.49 -0.94
CA LEU A 223 -17.20 -11.20 0.37
C LEU A 223 -16.44 -12.43 0.93
N ASP A 224 -16.09 -13.39 0.08
CA ASP A 224 -15.33 -14.56 0.51
C ASP A 224 -14.02 -14.14 1.20
N ASN A 225 -13.65 -14.83 2.28
CA ASN A 225 -12.41 -14.59 3.03
C ASN A 225 -12.19 -13.14 3.53
N THR A 226 -13.21 -12.28 3.54
CA THR A 226 -13.07 -10.91 4.05
C THR A 226 -12.80 -10.90 5.54
N VAL A 227 -11.96 -9.95 5.97
CA VAL A 227 -11.68 -9.69 7.38
C VAL A 227 -12.60 -8.58 7.87
N THR A 228 -13.59 -8.91 8.69
CA THR A 228 -14.56 -7.96 9.26
C THR A 228 -14.16 -7.56 10.70
N ASP A 229 -15.01 -6.78 11.36
CA ASP A 229 -14.89 -6.53 12.81
C ASP A 229 -15.12 -7.79 13.65
N ASP A 230 -15.75 -8.81 13.07
CA ASP A 230 -15.93 -10.08 13.74
C ASP A 230 -14.59 -10.83 13.83
N PRO A 231 -14.30 -11.51 14.95
CA PRO A 231 -13.14 -12.35 15.09
C PRO A 231 -13.10 -13.47 14.02
N ILE A 232 -11.95 -13.68 13.38
CA ILE A 232 -11.79 -14.64 12.26
C ILE A 232 -11.78 -16.11 12.73
N ASN A 233 -11.46 -16.34 14.00
CA ASN A 233 -11.60 -17.62 14.70
C ASN A 233 -12.45 -17.42 15.95
N SER A 234 -12.80 -18.49 16.70
CA SER A 234 -13.49 -18.33 17.99
C SER A 234 -12.71 -17.34 18.85
N ALA A 235 -13.24 -16.13 18.95
CA ALA A 235 -12.76 -15.09 19.82
C ALA A 235 -12.55 -15.74 21.18
N ILE A 236 -11.31 -15.67 21.68
CA ILE A 236 -11.01 -15.66 23.11
C ILE A 236 -12.04 -16.45 23.94
N THR A 237 -11.91 -17.79 24.03
CA THR A 237 -12.55 -18.52 25.14
C THR A 237 -11.86 -18.25 26.49
N HIS A 238 -10.76 -17.47 26.48
CA HIS A 238 -9.99 -17.05 27.65
C HIS A 238 -10.42 -15.65 28.07
N SER A 239 -11.31 -15.50 29.05
CA SER A 239 -11.77 -14.18 29.51
C SER A 239 -10.63 -13.15 29.58
N ALA A 240 -10.88 -11.85 29.37
CA ALA A 240 -9.80 -10.84 29.37
C ALA A 240 -8.92 -10.85 30.66
N LYS A 241 -9.43 -11.43 31.76
CA LYS A 241 -8.66 -11.70 32.98
C LYS A 241 -7.61 -12.81 32.80
N ASP A 242 -7.89 -13.83 32.01
CA ASP A 242 -7.01 -14.97 31.74
C ASP A 242 -5.82 -14.55 30.86
N LEU A 243 -6.05 -13.74 29.82
CA LEU A 243 -4.97 -13.25 28.96
C LEU A 243 -3.95 -12.40 29.73
N LYS A 244 -4.41 -11.49 30.59
CA LYS A 244 -3.51 -10.70 31.45
C LYS A 244 -2.66 -11.61 32.34
N GLY A 245 -3.24 -12.66 32.90
CA GLY A 245 -2.52 -13.65 33.70
C GLY A 245 -1.46 -14.38 32.88
N LEU A 246 -1.79 -14.84 31.67
CA LEU A 246 -0.86 -15.49 30.75
C LEU A 246 0.32 -14.57 30.39
N LEU A 247 0.03 -13.31 30.11
CA LEU A 247 1.05 -12.31 29.78
C LEU A 247 1.99 -12.05 30.96
N LEU A 248 1.46 -11.92 32.18
CA LEU A 248 2.27 -11.76 33.39
C LEU A 248 3.13 -13.00 33.67
N ALA A 249 2.56 -14.20 33.54
CA ALA A 249 3.29 -15.46 33.68
C ALA A 249 4.39 -15.60 32.63
N HIS A 250 4.19 -15.05 31.42
CA HIS A 250 5.23 -15.04 30.39
C HIS A 250 6.37 -14.09 30.69
N VAL A 251 6.07 -12.89 31.19
CA VAL A 251 7.11 -11.95 31.63
C VAL A 251 7.97 -12.59 32.72
N GLU A 252 7.35 -13.21 33.73
CA GLU A 252 8.06 -13.95 34.78
C GLU A 252 8.91 -15.09 34.19
N TRP A 253 8.40 -15.77 33.16
CA TRP A 253 9.13 -16.82 32.46
C TRP A 253 10.38 -16.30 31.74
N ILE A 254 10.29 -15.16 31.07
CA ILE A 254 11.45 -14.51 30.43
C ILE A 254 12.47 -14.08 31.50
N GLU A 255 12.03 -13.36 32.52
CA GLU A 255 12.90 -12.79 33.56
C GLU A 255 13.62 -13.87 34.39
N SER A 256 12.95 -15.00 34.61
CA SER A 256 13.51 -16.14 35.34
C SER A 256 14.34 -17.08 34.48
N ALA A 257 14.51 -16.79 33.18
CA ALA A 257 15.11 -17.68 32.19
C ALA A 257 14.46 -19.09 32.20
N GLY A 258 13.13 -19.12 32.29
CA GLY A 258 12.30 -20.31 32.25
C GLY A 258 12.17 -21.07 33.57
N LYS A 259 12.66 -20.51 34.69
CA LYS A 259 12.60 -21.18 36.01
C LYS A 259 11.27 -20.99 36.75
N ALA A 260 10.53 -19.93 36.41
CA ALA A 260 9.22 -19.58 36.97
C ALA A 260 8.29 -19.09 35.85
N GLY A 261 7.00 -18.90 36.11
CA GLY A 261 6.05 -18.47 35.08
C GLY A 261 5.74 -19.54 34.01
N THR A 262 5.20 -19.13 32.87
CA THR A 262 4.86 -20.02 31.76
C THR A 262 5.07 -19.35 30.40
N GLN A 263 5.65 -20.08 29.44
CA GLN A 263 5.82 -19.61 28.06
C GLN A 263 4.47 -19.28 27.42
N LEU A 264 4.38 -18.14 26.73
CA LEU A 264 3.12 -17.68 26.15
C LEU A 264 2.73 -18.50 24.93
N ASN A 265 1.47 -18.93 24.90
CA ASN A 265 0.83 -19.57 23.76
C ASN A 265 -0.38 -18.74 23.31
N LEU A 266 -0.32 -18.25 22.08
CA LEU A 266 -1.32 -17.45 21.39
C LEU A 266 -1.79 -18.13 20.09
N ASN A 267 -1.58 -19.44 19.93
CA ASN A 267 -1.87 -20.13 18.68
C ASN A 267 -3.34 -20.00 18.28
N GLY A 268 -3.57 -19.67 17.00
CA GLY A 268 -4.90 -19.51 16.40
C GLY A 268 -5.69 -18.30 16.90
N LEU A 269 -5.11 -17.47 17.77
CA LEU A 269 -5.83 -16.36 18.39
C LEU A 269 -5.93 -15.16 17.45
N ASP A 270 -7.10 -14.53 17.47
CA ASP A 270 -7.31 -13.21 16.90
C ASP A 270 -6.91 -12.13 17.91
N LEU A 271 -5.81 -11.44 17.64
CA LEU A 271 -5.17 -10.50 18.56
C LEU A 271 -5.45 -9.04 18.18
N ARG A 272 -6.22 -8.78 17.11
CA ARG A 272 -6.46 -7.44 16.57
C ARG A 272 -7.03 -6.45 17.59
N SER A 273 -7.80 -6.94 18.56
CA SER A 273 -8.38 -6.12 19.65
C SER A 273 -7.41 -5.76 20.78
N LEU A 274 -6.21 -6.35 20.80
CA LEU A 274 -5.29 -6.29 21.94
C LEU A 274 -4.22 -5.22 21.77
N THR A 275 -4.52 -4.00 22.20
CA THR A 275 -3.53 -2.90 22.15
C THR A 275 -2.36 -3.08 23.12
N THR A 276 -2.50 -3.92 24.15
CA THR A 276 -1.52 -4.09 25.23
C THR A 276 -0.27 -4.89 24.85
N LEU A 277 -0.32 -5.68 23.78
CA LEU A 277 0.78 -6.57 23.39
C LEU A 277 2.07 -5.81 23.04
N ASN A 278 1.97 -4.55 22.63
CA ASN A 278 3.12 -3.72 22.26
C ASN A 278 4.05 -3.35 23.43
N THR A 279 3.64 -3.59 24.68
CA THR A 279 4.45 -3.31 25.88
C THR A 279 5.11 -4.55 26.47
N ILE A 280 4.85 -5.72 25.91
CA ILE A 280 5.22 -7.00 26.50
C ILE A 280 6.22 -7.70 25.58
N PRO A 281 7.38 -8.16 26.08
CA PRO A 281 8.26 -8.98 25.28
C PRO A 281 7.56 -10.30 24.96
N LEU A 282 7.50 -10.63 23.68
CA LEU A 282 6.95 -11.88 23.14
C LEU A 282 8.09 -12.84 22.74
N THR A 283 9.25 -12.68 23.36
CA THR A 283 10.43 -13.51 23.13
C THR A 283 10.08 -14.98 23.37
N ALA A 284 10.38 -15.82 22.38
CA ALA A 284 10.09 -17.24 22.38
C ALA A 284 8.60 -17.60 22.58
N CYS A 285 7.64 -16.70 22.33
CA CYS A 285 6.23 -17.11 22.36
C CYS A 285 5.90 -18.09 21.23
N SER A 286 4.83 -18.85 21.41
CA SER A 286 4.17 -19.56 20.32
C SER A 286 2.89 -18.80 19.95
N ALA A 287 2.75 -18.42 18.70
CA ALA A 287 1.59 -17.71 18.16
C ALA A 287 1.35 -18.14 16.71
N GLN A 288 1.40 -19.45 16.45
CA GLN A 288 1.15 -20.04 15.14
C GLN A 288 -0.31 -19.80 14.73
N GLU A 289 -0.54 -19.49 13.45
CA GLU A 289 -1.88 -19.22 12.91
C GLU A 289 -2.60 -18.05 13.63
N ALA A 290 -1.84 -17.18 14.31
CA ALA A 290 -2.39 -16.03 15.00
C ALA A 290 -2.61 -14.84 14.04
N ILE A 291 -3.51 -13.93 14.43
CA ILE A 291 -3.95 -12.82 13.59
C ILE A 291 -3.59 -11.51 14.26
N PHE A 292 -2.69 -10.77 13.61
CA PHE A 292 -2.15 -9.49 14.07
C PHE A 292 -2.55 -8.31 13.18
N ILE A 293 -3.38 -8.53 12.15
CA ILE A 293 -3.69 -7.55 11.10
C ILE A 293 -3.87 -6.12 11.65
N GLY A 294 -3.12 -5.17 11.08
CA GLY A 294 -3.20 -3.74 11.43
C GLY A 294 -2.58 -3.35 12.77
N MET A 295 -2.09 -4.30 13.57
CA MET A 295 -1.57 -4.00 14.91
C MET A 295 -0.31 -3.14 14.88
N ASN A 296 -0.20 -2.27 15.88
CA ASN A 296 1.03 -1.54 16.15
C ASN A 296 1.95 -2.39 17.02
N MET A 297 3.00 -2.91 16.41
CA MET A 297 3.98 -3.82 17.01
C MET A 297 5.40 -3.26 16.95
N ARG A 298 5.55 -1.94 16.87
CA ARG A 298 6.85 -1.29 16.74
C ARG A 298 7.76 -1.58 17.91
N SER A 299 9.03 -1.81 17.61
CA SER A 299 10.07 -2.05 18.61
C SER A 299 9.78 -3.25 19.54
N MET A 300 8.92 -4.18 19.13
CA MET A 300 8.64 -5.36 19.93
C MET A 300 9.82 -6.32 19.97
N HIS A 301 9.80 -7.21 20.95
CA HIS A 301 10.76 -8.30 21.10
C HIS A 301 10.05 -9.60 20.73
N LEU A 302 10.42 -10.19 19.60
CA LEU A 302 9.88 -11.44 19.05
C LEU A 302 10.97 -12.50 18.89
N GLN A 303 12.16 -12.32 19.46
CA GLN A 303 13.29 -13.22 19.20
C GLN A 303 12.92 -14.67 19.51
N SER A 304 13.28 -15.59 18.63
CA SER A 304 12.98 -17.02 18.76
C SER A 304 11.48 -17.36 18.84
N ALA A 305 10.57 -16.48 18.42
CA ALA A 305 9.14 -16.77 18.44
C ALA A 305 8.72 -17.71 17.29
N HIS A 306 7.64 -18.46 17.53
CA HIS A 306 6.99 -19.33 16.55
C HIS A 306 5.71 -18.66 16.05
N LEU A 307 5.74 -18.17 14.82
CA LEU A 307 4.72 -17.30 14.22
C LEU A 307 4.27 -17.85 12.86
N GLU A 308 4.49 -19.13 12.60
CA GLU A 308 4.18 -19.79 11.34
C GLU A 308 2.69 -19.62 10.95
N LYS A 309 2.44 -19.37 9.66
CA LYS A 309 1.09 -19.14 9.07
C LYS A 309 0.29 -17.99 9.70
N SER A 310 0.94 -17.07 10.40
CA SER A 310 0.23 -15.95 11.02
C SER A 310 -0.06 -14.85 10.01
N ASP A 311 -1.03 -13.99 10.33
CA ASP A 311 -1.42 -12.87 9.48
C ASP A 311 -0.98 -11.53 10.10
N PHE A 312 0.00 -10.90 9.46
CA PHE A 312 0.59 -9.61 9.79
C PHE A 312 0.28 -8.53 8.75
N ARG A 313 -0.75 -8.71 7.92
CA ARG A 313 -1.15 -7.67 6.96
C ARG A 313 -1.30 -6.32 7.63
N ASP A 314 -0.77 -5.28 6.98
CA ASP A 314 -0.88 -3.89 7.44
C ASP A 314 -0.31 -3.62 8.86
N CYS A 315 0.46 -4.55 9.44
CA CYS A 315 1.10 -4.36 10.75
C CYS A 315 2.20 -3.31 10.71
N LYS A 316 2.37 -2.61 11.84
CA LYS A 316 3.48 -1.67 12.04
C LYS A 316 4.55 -2.32 12.90
N LEU A 317 5.56 -2.91 12.27
CA LEU A 317 6.63 -3.71 12.88
C LEU A 317 7.98 -2.97 12.88
N ASP A 318 8.02 -1.68 12.58
CA ASP A 318 9.26 -0.90 12.52
C ASP A 318 10.15 -1.13 13.76
N LYS A 319 11.43 -1.41 13.52
CA LYS A 319 12.47 -1.64 14.54
C LYS A 319 12.25 -2.84 15.46
N THR A 320 11.32 -3.74 15.13
CA THR A 320 11.08 -4.97 15.89
C THR A 320 12.28 -5.91 15.81
N ASP A 321 12.58 -6.57 16.93
CA ASP A 321 13.61 -7.59 17.02
C ASP A 321 13.00 -8.98 16.81
N MET A 322 13.21 -9.53 15.62
CA MET A 322 12.62 -10.79 15.14
C MET A 322 13.67 -11.89 14.95
N ARG A 323 14.89 -11.70 15.48
CA ARG A 323 16.02 -12.60 15.24
C ARG A 323 15.70 -14.04 15.67
N GLY A 324 15.98 -14.98 14.80
CA GLY A 324 15.81 -16.42 15.05
C GLY A 324 14.36 -16.89 15.14
N SER A 325 13.39 -16.09 14.68
CA SER A 325 11.97 -16.44 14.73
C SER A 325 11.53 -17.20 13.48
N HIS A 326 10.42 -17.91 13.57
CA HIS A 326 9.87 -18.72 12.49
C HIS A 326 8.56 -18.12 11.98
N PHE A 327 8.53 -17.73 10.71
CA PHE A 327 7.38 -17.09 10.05
C PHE A 327 6.84 -17.89 8.87
N ASN A 328 7.29 -19.13 8.64
CA ASN A 328 6.97 -19.91 7.45
C ASN A 328 5.47 -19.84 7.06
N ASN A 329 5.17 -19.51 5.79
CA ASN A 329 3.81 -19.30 5.25
C ASN A 329 2.99 -18.14 5.86
N SER A 330 3.61 -17.18 6.53
CA SER A 330 2.89 -16.04 7.09
C SER A 330 2.60 -14.96 6.03
N ASN A 331 1.58 -14.15 6.30
CA ASN A 331 1.20 -13.05 5.43
C ASN A 331 1.66 -11.71 6.02
N PHE A 332 2.46 -10.96 5.27
CA PHE A 332 3.02 -9.65 5.61
C PHE A 332 2.69 -8.59 4.56
N MET A 333 1.67 -8.82 3.73
CA MET A 333 1.29 -7.87 2.69
C MET A 333 1.07 -6.47 3.32
N ARG A 334 1.71 -5.45 2.73
CA ARG A 334 1.75 -4.05 3.19
C ARG A 334 2.31 -3.81 4.61
N ALA A 335 2.92 -4.81 5.24
CA ALA A 335 3.51 -4.64 6.57
C ALA A 335 4.70 -3.65 6.54
N GLN A 336 4.79 -2.82 7.58
CA GLN A 336 5.88 -1.86 7.76
C GLN A 336 6.96 -2.50 8.64
N LEU A 337 8.10 -2.83 8.04
CA LEU A 337 9.23 -3.56 8.64
C LEU A 337 10.51 -2.70 8.60
N LYS A 338 10.38 -1.37 8.64
CA LYS A 338 11.54 -0.48 8.53
C LYS A 338 12.49 -0.68 9.71
N GLY A 339 13.75 -0.99 9.42
CA GLY A 339 14.79 -1.17 10.42
C GLY A 339 14.59 -2.39 11.33
N VAL A 340 13.79 -3.38 10.93
CA VAL A 340 13.68 -4.64 11.70
C VAL A 340 15.01 -5.35 11.80
N LYS A 341 15.21 -6.09 12.91
CA LYS A 341 16.36 -6.99 13.09
C LYS A 341 15.89 -8.42 12.89
N ALA A 342 16.29 -9.03 11.79
CA ALA A 342 15.99 -10.42 11.47
C ALA A 342 17.26 -11.25 11.18
N CYS A 343 18.45 -10.71 11.43
CA CYS A 343 19.69 -11.49 11.37
C CYS A 343 19.69 -12.68 12.34
N PRO A 344 20.62 -13.64 12.21
CA PRO A 344 20.61 -14.82 13.07
C PRO A 344 20.74 -14.45 14.54
N LEU A 345 19.92 -15.09 15.37
CA LEU A 345 20.03 -15.00 16.81
C LEU A 345 21.18 -15.88 17.29
N LYS A 346 22.18 -15.29 17.95
CA LYS A 346 23.29 -16.05 18.53
C LYS A 346 22.82 -16.75 19.82
N VAL A 347 22.97 -18.07 19.87
CA VAL A 347 22.58 -18.89 21.04
C VAL A 347 23.71 -19.85 21.36
N GLY A 348 24.40 -19.62 22.48
CA GLY A 348 25.59 -20.39 22.86
C GLY A 348 26.69 -20.30 21.79
N LYS A 349 27.12 -21.45 21.26
CA LYS A 349 28.09 -21.55 20.15
C LYS A 349 27.43 -21.58 18.76
N GLY A 350 26.11 -21.66 18.70
CA GLY A 350 25.34 -21.73 17.45
C GLY A 350 24.58 -20.45 17.14
N GLU A 351 23.80 -20.51 16.07
CA GLU A 351 22.87 -19.45 15.70
C GLU A 351 21.56 -20.03 15.20
N ILE A 352 20.48 -19.28 15.41
CA ILE A 352 19.14 -19.59 14.89
C ILE A 352 18.84 -18.57 13.80
N VAL A 353 18.66 -19.06 12.58
CA VAL A 353 18.29 -18.24 11.42
C VAL A 353 16.82 -17.87 11.50
N THR A 354 16.48 -16.64 11.10
CA THR A 354 15.08 -16.22 10.96
C THR A 354 14.51 -16.83 9.67
N ASP A 355 13.46 -17.64 9.80
CA ASP A 355 12.82 -18.35 8.70
C ASP A 355 11.63 -17.54 8.19
N MET A 356 11.74 -17.00 6.98
CA MET A 356 10.69 -16.23 6.30
C MET A 356 10.27 -16.89 4.99
N ARG A 357 10.46 -18.21 4.85
CA ARG A 357 10.11 -18.92 3.62
C ARG A 357 8.61 -18.92 3.36
N LYS A 358 8.23 -18.95 2.09
CA LYS A 358 6.83 -19.05 1.63
C LYS A 358 5.93 -17.94 2.15
N CYS A 359 6.51 -16.85 2.61
CA CYS A 359 5.74 -15.72 3.13
C CYS A 359 5.23 -14.86 1.98
N ASN A 360 4.13 -14.15 2.22
CA ASN A 360 3.64 -13.13 1.32
C ASN A 360 4.10 -11.75 1.83
N PHE A 361 5.06 -11.14 1.17
CA PHE A 361 5.61 -9.82 1.47
C PHE A 361 5.26 -8.79 0.39
N LYS A 362 4.20 -9.00 -0.39
CA LYS A 362 3.79 -8.02 -1.40
C LYS A 362 3.63 -6.63 -0.78
N TYR A 363 4.30 -5.62 -1.35
CA TYR A 363 4.29 -4.23 -0.87
C TYR A 363 4.83 -4.03 0.56
N ALA A 364 5.55 -5.00 1.12
CA ALA A 364 6.16 -4.87 2.46
C ALA A 364 7.37 -3.91 2.43
N ASN A 365 7.56 -3.17 3.52
CA ASN A 365 8.61 -2.16 3.62
C ASN A 365 9.74 -2.60 4.56
N PHE A 366 10.85 -3.08 4.00
CA PHE A 366 12.06 -3.51 4.71
C PHE A 366 13.18 -2.45 4.72
N GLU A 367 12.86 -1.17 4.51
CA GLU A 367 13.88 -0.14 4.41
C GLU A 367 14.83 -0.16 5.64
N ASN A 368 16.15 -0.14 5.39
CA ASN A 368 17.19 -0.18 6.43
C ASN A 368 17.13 -1.39 7.39
N ALA A 369 16.44 -2.49 7.03
CA ALA A 369 16.37 -3.68 7.85
C ALA A 369 17.71 -4.45 7.89
N ASP A 370 17.98 -5.12 9.01
CA ASP A 370 19.09 -6.08 9.13
C ASP A 370 18.54 -7.49 8.86
N LEU A 371 18.72 -7.94 7.63
CA LEU A 371 18.17 -9.17 7.07
C LEU A 371 19.26 -10.17 6.69
N ARG A 372 20.44 -10.07 7.31
CA ARG A 372 21.55 -10.98 7.05
C ARG A 372 21.13 -12.42 7.26
N ASN A 373 21.52 -13.31 6.35
CA ASN A 373 21.22 -14.75 6.41
C ASN A 373 19.73 -15.11 6.55
N VAL A 374 18.79 -14.19 6.29
CA VAL A 374 17.35 -14.49 6.34
C VAL A 374 16.98 -15.44 5.19
N ASP A 375 16.11 -16.39 5.48
CA ASP A 375 15.62 -17.35 4.50
C ASP A 375 14.30 -16.88 3.89
N PHE A 376 14.34 -16.33 2.68
CA PHE A 376 13.17 -15.86 1.92
C PHE A 376 12.71 -16.87 0.84
N ARG A 377 13.23 -18.10 0.81
CA ARG A 377 12.91 -19.04 -0.28
C ARG A 377 11.42 -19.23 -0.48
N GLU A 378 11.00 -19.30 -1.75
CA GLU A 378 9.60 -19.47 -2.17
C GLU A 378 8.64 -18.36 -1.70
N SER A 379 9.14 -17.22 -1.22
CA SER A 379 8.31 -16.09 -0.78
C SER A 379 7.90 -15.19 -1.95
N ASP A 380 6.77 -14.53 -1.83
CA ASP A 380 6.37 -13.47 -2.76
C ASP A 380 6.83 -12.11 -2.21
N LEU A 381 7.83 -11.52 -2.83
CA LEU A 381 8.43 -10.24 -2.45
C LEU A 381 8.06 -9.13 -3.43
N SER A 382 7.06 -9.34 -4.29
CA SER A 382 6.70 -8.38 -5.34
C SER A 382 6.43 -7.00 -4.75
N PHE A 383 7.03 -5.96 -5.32
CA PHE A 383 6.92 -4.55 -4.89
C PHE A 383 7.45 -4.28 -3.48
N ALA A 384 8.16 -5.21 -2.85
CA ALA A 384 8.76 -4.97 -1.54
C ALA A 384 9.91 -3.95 -1.63
N ASN A 385 10.10 -3.17 -0.57
CA ASN A 385 11.14 -2.15 -0.48
C ASN A 385 12.28 -2.59 0.44
N PHE A 386 13.43 -2.94 -0.13
CA PHE A 386 14.69 -3.28 0.55
C PHE A 386 15.71 -2.14 0.55
N SER A 387 15.32 -0.90 0.25
CA SER A 387 16.27 0.20 0.16
C SER A 387 17.08 0.37 1.45
N GLY A 388 18.41 0.38 1.33
CA GLY A 388 19.34 0.45 2.48
C GLY A 388 19.38 -0.79 3.39
N ALA A 389 18.65 -1.86 3.09
CA ALA A 389 18.66 -3.08 3.88
C ALA A 389 19.98 -3.83 3.74
N ASN A 390 20.37 -4.57 4.79
CA ASN A 390 21.48 -5.51 4.73
C ASN A 390 20.97 -6.93 4.46
N LEU A 391 21.22 -7.44 3.26
CA LEU A 391 20.78 -8.74 2.75
C LEU A 391 21.93 -9.75 2.60
N THR A 392 23.12 -9.47 3.16
CA THR A 392 24.26 -10.39 3.06
C THR A 392 23.91 -11.78 3.61
N GLY A 393 24.09 -12.81 2.77
CA GLY A 393 23.78 -14.20 3.03
C GLY A 393 22.30 -14.58 2.96
N ALA A 394 21.41 -13.65 2.63
CA ALA A 394 19.97 -13.94 2.50
C ALA A 394 19.70 -14.90 1.33
N GLN A 395 18.68 -15.76 1.47
CA GLN A 395 18.36 -16.80 0.48
C GLN A 395 17.06 -16.50 -0.26
N PHE A 396 17.09 -16.46 -1.59
CA PHE A 396 15.94 -16.07 -2.44
C PHE A 396 15.48 -17.15 -3.42
N SER A 397 16.00 -18.38 -3.33
CA SER A 397 15.65 -19.44 -4.29
C SER A 397 14.13 -19.67 -4.35
N GLY A 398 13.56 -19.55 -5.55
CA GLY A 398 12.13 -19.67 -5.80
C GLY A 398 11.27 -18.47 -5.36
N ALA A 399 11.87 -17.38 -4.87
CA ALA A 399 11.12 -16.19 -4.50
C ALA A 399 10.66 -15.40 -5.74
N THR A 400 9.49 -14.76 -5.64
CA THR A 400 8.98 -13.84 -6.66
C THR A 400 9.45 -12.41 -6.33
N MET A 401 10.08 -11.72 -7.28
CA MET A 401 10.81 -10.46 -7.04
C MET A 401 10.35 -9.31 -7.97
N THR A 402 9.12 -9.35 -8.49
CA THR A 402 8.61 -8.35 -9.43
C THR A 402 8.65 -6.94 -8.85
N ASP A 403 9.28 -5.99 -9.55
CA ASP A 403 9.33 -4.56 -9.18
C ASP A 403 9.82 -4.27 -7.75
N VAL A 404 10.76 -5.08 -7.25
CA VAL A 404 11.40 -4.87 -5.93
C VAL A 404 12.30 -3.63 -5.94
N LEU A 405 12.20 -2.80 -4.90
CA LEU A 405 13.08 -1.63 -4.71
C LEU A 405 14.27 -2.02 -3.84
N SER A 406 15.50 -1.86 -4.34
CA SER A 406 16.73 -2.29 -3.66
C SER A 406 17.82 -1.20 -3.58
N LYS A 407 17.44 0.07 -3.72
CA LYS A 407 18.38 1.19 -3.75
C LYS A 407 19.29 1.18 -2.50
N ASN A 408 20.60 1.13 -2.70
CA ASN A 408 21.62 1.08 -1.64
C ASN A 408 21.52 -0.15 -0.71
N ALA A 409 20.83 -1.23 -1.11
CA ALA A 409 20.84 -2.47 -0.36
C ALA A 409 22.22 -3.14 -0.41
N GLN A 410 22.65 -3.77 0.68
CA GLN A 410 23.88 -4.57 0.73
C GLN A 410 23.50 -6.00 0.33
N ILE A 411 23.90 -6.42 -0.87
CA ILE A 411 23.53 -7.71 -1.47
C ILE A 411 24.82 -8.39 -1.92
N ASP A 412 24.93 -9.69 -1.69
CA ASP A 412 26.08 -10.49 -2.15
C ASP A 412 25.99 -10.76 -3.65
N ASP A 413 27.13 -10.95 -4.32
CA ASP A 413 27.20 -11.11 -5.78
C ASP A 413 26.25 -12.19 -6.32
N ASP A 414 26.15 -13.34 -5.64
CA ASP A 414 25.28 -14.45 -6.03
C ASP A 414 23.78 -14.10 -5.95
N SER A 415 23.42 -13.14 -5.11
CA SER A 415 22.03 -12.70 -4.92
C SER A 415 21.66 -11.49 -5.79
N LEU A 416 22.63 -10.80 -6.40
CA LEU A 416 22.36 -9.63 -7.25
C LEU A 416 21.42 -9.96 -8.41
N SER A 417 21.51 -11.19 -8.97
CA SER A 417 20.69 -11.63 -10.10
C SER A 417 19.17 -11.59 -9.84
N PHE A 418 18.74 -11.57 -8.58
CA PHE A 418 17.33 -11.49 -8.20
C PHE A 418 16.76 -10.05 -8.16
N PHE A 419 17.62 -9.03 -8.26
CA PHE A 419 17.26 -7.62 -8.07
C PHE A 419 17.51 -6.74 -9.31
N VAL A 420 17.85 -7.34 -10.45
CA VAL A 420 18.14 -6.65 -11.73
C VAL A 420 16.93 -6.62 -12.64
#